data_AF-A0A8D8FXE7-F1
#
_entry.id   AF-A0A8D8FXE7-F1
#
_cell.length_a   1.000
_cell.length_b   1.000
_cell.length_c   1.000
_cell.angle_alpha   90.00
_cell.angle_beta   90.00
_cell.angle_gamma   90.00
#
_symmetry.space_group_name_H-M   'P 1'
#
loop_
_entity.id
_entity.type
_entity.pdbx_description
1 polymer ?
#
loop_
_entity_poly.entity_id
_entity_poly.type
_entity_poly.pdbx_seq_one_letter_code
_entity_poly.pdbx_strand_id
1 'polypeptide(L)'
;MIIDNMKQRDAHGIIRNDMIHMLMEVQKGALKHQKDEKDTKDAGFATVEESTVGKSTHSRVWTENELIAQCFLFFLAGFDTVSTCMTFLTYELALNPEIQNRLYEEIMETERSLNGSPLNYETLQKMVYMDMVVSEALRKWPPAVVSDRYSNRDYTYDDGAGSRFLIEKGRT
;
A
#
# COMPACT_ATOMS: atom_id res chain seq x y z
N MET A 1 -0.61 16.35 -18.12
CA MET A 1 -1.49 15.65 -17.15
C MET A 1 -0.86 15.57 -15.75
N ILE A 2 0.29 14.87 -15.56
CA ILE A 2 1.00 14.85 -14.25
C ILE A 2 2.09 15.93 -14.17
N ILE A 3 2.92 16.06 -15.22
CA ILE A 3 3.98 17.08 -15.28
C ILE A 3 3.40 18.50 -15.15
N ASP A 4 2.28 18.77 -15.82
CA ASP A 4 1.59 20.07 -15.69
C ASP A 4 1.12 20.31 -14.25
N ASN A 5 0.63 19.26 -13.58
CA ASN A 5 0.21 19.34 -12.18
C ASN A 5 1.41 19.64 -11.27
N MET A 6 2.55 18.96 -11.47
CA MET A 6 3.79 19.22 -10.74
C MET A 6 4.28 20.66 -10.95
N LYS A 7 4.30 21.16 -12.20
CA LYS A 7 4.68 22.54 -12.53
C LYS A 7 3.75 23.56 -11.87
N GLN A 8 2.45 23.31 -11.89
CA GLN A 8 1.46 24.17 -11.23
C GLN A 8 1.67 24.20 -9.72
N ARG A 9 1.92 23.05 -9.09
CA ARG A 9 2.21 22.97 -7.65
C ARG A 9 3.48 23.71 -7.27
N ASP A 10 4.55 23.54 -8.05
CA ASP A 10 5.83 24.21 -7.82
C ASP A 10 5.71 25.74 -7.96
N ALA A 11 5.01 26.20 -9.01
CA ALA A 11 4.79 27.62 -9.26
C ALA A 11 3.96 28.32 -8.16
N HIS A 12 3.02 27.60 -7.54
CA HIS A 12 2.14 28.13 -6.50
C HIS A 12 2.57 27.74 -5.08
N GLY A 13 3.71 27.05 -4.91
CA GLY A 13 4.17 26.57 -3.60
C GLY A 13 3.21 25.60 -2.90
N ILE A 14 2.43 24.84 -3.66
CA ILE A 14 1.43 23.92 -3.11
C ILE A 14 2.11 22.64 -2.63
N ILE A 15 2.08 22.39 -1.33
CA ILE A 15 2.57 21.18 -0.68
C ILE A 15 1.37 20.32 -0.29
N ARG A 16 1.37 19.06 -0.74
CA ARG A 16 0.36 18.06 -0.38
C ARG A 16 1.06 16.73 -0.20
N ASN A 17 0.91 16.09 0.95
CA ASN A 17 1.56 14.80 1.23
C ASN A 17 0.88 13.68 0.43
N ASP A 18 1.23 13.58 -0.85
CA ASP A 18 0.73 12.58 -1.79
C ASP A 18 1.87 12.06 -2.69
N MET A 19 1.57 11.06 -3.52
CA MET A 19 2.53 10.48 -4.46
C MET A 19 3.12 11.52 -5.43
N ILE A 20 2.34 12.52 -5.86
CA ILE A 20 2.84 13.56 -6.77
C ILE A 20 3.93 14.38 -6.07
N HIS A 21 3.74 14.68 -4.78
CA HIS A 21 4.75 15.37 -3.99
C HIS A 21 6.01 14.52 -3.78
N MET A 22 5.86 13.22 -3.49
CA MET A 22 7.01 12.30 -3.46
C MET A 22 7.79 12.32 -4.78
N LEU A 23 7.10 12.31 -5.93
CA LEU A 23 7.74 12.38 -7.23
C LEU A 23 8.43 13.72 -7.51
N MET A 24 7.90 14.83 -6.99
CA MET A 24 8.56 16.14 -7.03
C MET A 24 9.85 16.14 -6.20
N GLU A 25 9.86 15.48 -5.04
CA GLU A 25 11.06 15.32 -4.22
C GLU A 25 12.10 14.40 -4.89
N VAL A 26 11.65 13.31 -5.53
CA VAL A 26 12.49 12.43 -6.35
C VAL A 26 13.12 13.19 -7.51
N GLN A 27 12.35 14.02 -8.21
CA GLN A 27 12.86 14.86 -9.30
C GLN A 27 13.95 15.83 -8.82
N LYS A 28 13.80 16.37 -7.61
CA LYS A 28 14.78 17.27 -6.98
C LYS A 28 15.96 16.53 -6.33
N GLY A 29 15.99 15.19 -6.37
CA GLY A 29 17.01 14.37 -5.71
C GLY A 29 16.97 14.46 -4.18
N ALA A 30 15.83 14.90 -3.62
CA ALA A 30 15.65 15.25 -2.22
C ALA A 30 14.75 14.26 -1.47
N LEU A 31 14.46 13.08 -2.04
CA LEU A 31 13.66 12.06 -1.37
C LEU A 31 14.34 11.66 -0.06
N LYS A 32 13.69 11.98 1.06
CA LYS A 32 14.16 11.62 2.40
C LYS A 32 13.41 10.37 2.85
N HIS A 33 14.14 9.42 3.44
CA HIS A 33 13.50 8.36 4.21
C HIS A 33 12.74 8.97 5.38
N GLN A 34 11.54 8.47 5.61
CA GLN A 34 10.77 8.84 6.79
C GLN A 34 11.55 8.33 8.03
N LYS A 35 11.67 9.14 9.07
CA LYS A 35 12.27 8.67 10.32
C LYS A 35 11.25 7.76 10.99
N ASP A 36 11.67 6.56 11.38
CA ASP A 36 10.85 5.56 12.06
C ASP A 36 10.06 6.21 13.21
N GLU A 37 8.75 6.39 13.06
CA GLU A 37 7.86 6.62 14.21
C GLU A 37 7.65 5.26 14.89
N LYS A 38 8.12 5.17 16.14
CA LYS A 38 8.28 3.91 16.88
C LYS A 38 6.99 3.28 17.41
N ASP A 39 5.81 3.81 17.10
CA ASP A 39 4.58 3.48 17.84
C ASP A 39 3.49 2.73 17.06
N THR A 40 3.70 2.33 15.80
CA THR A 40 2.71 1.54 15.05
C THR A 40 2.95 0.03 15.12
N LYS A 41 3.23 -0.51 16.31
CA LYS A 41 3.40 -1.97 16.49
C LYS A 41 2.10 -2.80 16.42
N ASP A 42 0.95 -2.12 16.39
CA ASP A 42 -0.38 -2.74 16.49
C ASP A 42 -1.34 -2.31 15.38
N ALA A 43 -0.83 -1.67 14.33
CA ALA A 43 -1.68 -1.27 13.22
C ALA A 43 -1.90 -2.48 12.29
N GLY A 44 -3.14 -2.65 11.82
CA GLY A 44 -3.63 -3.86 11.14
C GLY A 44 -2.94 -4.21 9.81
N PHE A 45 -3.56 -5.07 9.01
CA PHE A 45 -2.99 -5.58 7.75
C PHE A 45 -2.56 -4.46 6.78
N ALA A 46 -3.15 -3.27 6.88
CA ALA A 46 -2.89 -2.12 6.04
C ALA A 46 -1.62 -1.31 6.39
N THR A 47 -0.97 -1.54 7.53
CA THR A 47 0.26 -0.82 7.88
C THR A 47 1.51 -1.58 7.48
N VAL A 48 2.34 -0.92 6.67
CA VAL A 48 3.61 -1.45 6.17
C VAL A 48 4.73 -0.81 6.98
N GLU A 49 5.52 -1.61 7.69
CA GLU A 49 6.80 -1.15 8.22
C GLU A 49 7.80 -0.96 7.07
N GLU A 50 8.46 0.19 7.00
CA GLU A 50 9.46 0.46 5.96
C GLU A 50 10.62 -0.54 6.11
N SER A 51 10.86 -1.35 5.08
CA SER A 51 11.97 -2.31 5.09
C SER A 51 13.31 -1.57 5.16
N THR A 52 14.16 -1.95 6.12
CA THR A 52 15.52 -1.43 6.23
C THR A 52 16.49 -2.03 5.20
N VAL A 53 16.07 -3.09 4.51
CA VAL A 53 16.88 -3.78 3.50
C VAL A 53 16.91 -2.94 2.22
N GLY A 54 18.09 -2.41 1.90
CA GLY A 54 18.30 -1.62 0.67
C GLY A 54 18.27 -0.10 0.85
N LYS A 55 18.39 0.42 2.09
CA LYS A 55 18.70 1.84 2.39
C LYS A 55 20.05 2.24 1.78
N SER A 56 20.03 2.41 0.46
CA SER A 56 21.12 2.95 -0.33
C SER A 56 20.71 4.36 -0.72
N THR A 57 21.54 5.33 -0.37
CA THR A 57 21.38 6.72 -0.81
C THR A 57 21.70 6.82 -2.29
N HIS A 58 20.82 6.29 -3.14
CA HIS A 58 20.86 6.56 -4.56
C HIS A 58 20.29 7.96 -4.79
N SER A 59 21.15 8.97 -4.70
CA SER A 59 20.86 10.31 -5.24
C SER A 59 20.87 10.23 -6.76
N ARG A 60 19.79 9.71 -7.32
CA ARG A 60 19.56 9.65 -8.76
C ARG A 60 18.41 10.57 -9.09
N VAL A 61 18.66 11.55 -9.96
CA VAL A 61 17.60 12.37 -10.56
C VAL A 61 16.88 11.52 -11.60
N TRP A 62 15.56 11.45 -11.50
CA TRP A 62 14.71 10.71 -12.44
C TRP A 62 14.33 11.61 -13.61
N THR A 63 14.33 11.05 -14.81
CA THR A 63 13.86 11.75 -16.01
C THR A 63 12.32 11.89 -15.99
N GLU A 64 11.77 12.85 -16.75
CA GLU A 64 10.31 13.02 -16.84
C GLU A 64 9.60 11.74 -17.30
N ASN A 65 10.19 11.02 -18.26
CA ASN A 65 9.64 9.76 -18.76
C ASN A 65 9.61 8.67 -17.67
N GLU A 66 10.62 8.60 -16.81
CA GLU A 66 10.66 7.65 -15.69
C GLU A 66 9.61 8.00 -14.62
N LEU A 67 9.45 9.28 -14.29
CA LEU A 67 8.42 9.75 -13.36
C LEU A 67 7.02 9.40 -13.88
N ILE A 68 6.77 9.69 -15.16
CA ILE A 68 5.49 9.35 -15.82
C ILE A 68 5.26 7.82 -15.80
N ALA A 69 6.28 7.03 -16.18
CA ALA A 69 6.17 5.58 -16.18
C ALA A 69 5.83 5.02 -14.79
N GLN A 70 6.41 5.59 -13.74
CA GLN A 70 6.18 5.17 -12.36
C GLN A 70 4.79 5.57 -11.88
N CYS A 71 4.28 6.76 -12.24
CA CYS A 71 2.88 7.10 -12.01
C CYS A 71 1.92 6.10 -12.66
N PHE A 72 2.18 5.72 -13.92
CA PHE A 72 1.34 4.74 -14.62
C PHE A 72 1.39 3.37 -13.94
N LEU A 73 2.57 2.93 -13.52
CA LEU A 73 2.72 1.67 -12.82
C LEU A 73 1.94 1.65 -11.50
N PHE A 74 2.11 2.66 -10.65
CA PHE A 74 1.37 2.77 -9.38
C PHE A 74 -0.14 2.88 -9.60
N PHE A 75 -0.56 3.61 -10.63
CA PHE A 75 -1.98 3.69 -10.97
C PHE A 75 -2.55 2.33 -11.35
N LEU A 76 -1.91 1.60 -12.27
CA LEU A 76 -2.41 0.29 -12.72
C LEU A 76 -2.36 -0.75 -11.61
N ALA A 77 -1.23 -0.86 -10.92
CA ALA A 77 -1.04 -1.82 -9.83
C ALA A 77 -1.99 -1.57 -8.65
N GLY A 78 -2.27 -0.30 -8.33
CA GLY A 78 -3.20 0.07 -7.27
C GLY A 78 -4.67 0.04 -7.68
N PHE A 79 -4.99 0.34 -8.95
CA PHE A 79 -6.37 0.43 -9.41
C PHE A 79 -7.03 -0.95 -9.50
N ASP A 80 -6.39 -1.90 -10.19
CA ASP A 80 -7.00 -3.21 -10.46
C ASP A 80 -7.20 -4.00 -9.16
N THR A 81 -6.20 -3.98 -8.27
CA THR A 81 -6.23 -4.67 -6.98
C THR A 81 -7.30 -4.10 -6.03
N VAL A 82 -7.38 -2.77 -5.90
CA VAL A 82 -8.38 -2.11 -5.03
C VAL A 82 -9.78 -2.22 -5.61
N SER A 83 -9.95 -2.05 -6.93
CA SER A 83 -11.27 -2.19 -7.56
C SER A 83 -11.82 -3.62 -7.42
N THR A 84 -10.97 -4.64 -7.59
CA THR A 84 -11.32 -6.05 -7.34
C THR A 84 -11.72 -6.27 -5.88
N CYS A 85 -10.91 -5.79 -4.94
CA CYS A 85 -11.18 -5.88 -3.52
C CYS A 85 -12.54 -5.24 -3.14
N MET A 86 -12.80 -4.00 -3.59
CA MET A 86 -14.05 -3.29 -3.34
C MET A 86 -15.27 -4.00 -3.93
N THR A 87 -15.11 -4.59 -5.13
CA THR A 87 -16.18 -5.35 -5.79
C THR A 87 -16.61 -6.55 -4.93
N PHE A 88 -15.64 -7.37 -4.53
CA PHE A 88 -15.92 -8.56 -3.72
C PHE A 88 -16.35 -8.21 -2.29
N LEU A 89 -15.77 -7.17 -1.69
CA LEU A 89 -16.18 -6.67 -0.38
C LEU A 89 -17.66 -6.29 -0.38
N THR A 90 -18.09 -5.52 -1.38
CA THR A 90 -19.50 -5.10 -1.51
C THR A 90 -20.41 -6.29 -1.75
N TYR A 91 -19.98 -7.26 -2.55
CA TYR A 91 -20.70 -8.50 -2.78
C TYR A 91 -20.90 -9.31 -1.49
N GLU A 92 -19.84 -9.50 -0.70
CA GLU A 92 -19.93 -10.21 0.59
C GLU A 92 -20.83 -9.46 1.58
N LEU A 93 -20.74 -8.13 1.65
CA LEU A 93 -21.61 -7.34 2.53
C LEU A 93 -23.09 -7.43 2.13
N ALA A 94 -23.39 -7.49 0.83
CA ALA A 94 -24.76 -7.64 0.35
C ALA A 94 -25.37 -9.02 0.68
N LEU A 95 -24.53 -10.06 0.79
CA LEU A 95 -24.95 -11.41 1.15
C LEU A 95 -25.02 -11.66 2.66
N ASN A 96 -24.34 -10.83 3.47
CA ASN A 96 -24.24 -10.98 4.92
C ASN A 96 -24.74 -9.71 5.63
N PRO A 97 -26.06 -9.46 5.69
CA PRO A 97 -26.63 -8.23 6.25
C PRO A 97 -26.26 -7.98 7.72
N GLU A 98 -26.05 -9.04 8.50
CA GLU A 98 -25.60 -8.95 9.89
C GLU A 98 -24.19 -8.37 10.01
N ILE A 99 -23.28 -8.75 9.10
CA ILE A 99 -21.93 -8.21 9.04
C ILE A 99 -21.99 -6.74 8.60
N GLN A 100 -22.81 -6.43 7.59
CA GLN A 100 -23.02 -5.07 7.13
C GLN A 100 -23.56 -4.14 8.23
N ASN A 101 -24.55 -4.59 8.98
CA ASN A 101 -25.13 -3.80 10.07
C ASN A 101 -24.11 -3.55 11.18
N ARG A 102 -23.34 -4.57 11.58
CA ARG A 102 -22.28 -4.42 12.58
C ARG A 102 -21.17 -3.47 12.12
N LEU A 103 -20.79 -3.51 10.85
CA LEU A 103 -19.83 -2.56 10.28
C LEU A 103 -20.38 -1.14 10.26
N TYR A 104 -21.65 -0.99 9.89
CA TYR A 104 -22.32 0.31 9.91
C TYR A 104 -22.40 0.90 11.33
N GLU A 105 -22.65 0.08 12.35
CA GLU A 105 -22.64 0.51 13.75
C GLU A 105 -21.27 1.09 14.16
N GLU A 106 -20.16 0.42 13.82
CA GLU A 106 -18.80 0.92 14.09
C GLU A 106 -18.52 2.24 13.35
N ILE A 107 -18.93 2.35 12.08
CA ILE A 107 -18.80 3.58 11.29
C ILE A 107 -19.56 4.73 11.96
N MET A 108 -20.80 4.48 12.39
CA MET A 108 -21.63 5.49 13.04
C MET A 108 -21.11 5.89 14.42
N GLU A 109 -20.53 4.96 15.17
CA GLU A 109 -19.84 5.26 16.43
C GLU A 109 -18.61 6.14 16.18
N THR A 110 -17.83 5.82 15.16
CA THR A 110 -16.66 6.60 14.76
C THR A 110 -17.06 8.02 14.33
N GLU A 111 -18.09 8.16 13.50
CA GLU A 111 -18.62 9.46 13.05
C GLU A 111 -19.08 10.33 14.25
N ARG A 112 -19.76 9.73 15.23
CA ARG A 112 -20.13 10.43 16.46
C ARG A 112 -18.91 10.87 17.25
N SER A 113 -17.87 10.04 17.33
CA SER A 113 -16.64 10.38 18.05
C SER A 113 -15.89 11.57 17.43
N LEU A 114 -16.02 11.78 16.12
CA LEU A 114 -15.40 12.90 15.40
C LEU A 114 -16.04 14.25 15.77
N ASN A 115 -17.30 14.27 16.22
CA ASN A 115 -18.03 15.50 16.60
C ASN A 115 -17.95 16.61 15.53
N GLY A 116 -18.07 16.25 14.25
CA GLY A 116 -17.97 17.17 13.12
C GLY A 116 -16.54 17.54 12.69
N SER A 117 -15.53 16.96 13.34
CA SER A 117 -14.14 17.02 12.87
C SER A 117 -13.97 16.17 11.61
N PRO A 118 -13.05 16.54 10.69
CA PRO A 118 -12.75 15.71 9.54
C PRO A 118 -12.15 14.37 9.98
N LEU A 119 -12.49 13.31 9.24
CA LEU A 119 -11.86 12.01 9.38
C LEU A 119 -10.34 12.14 9.18
N ASN A 120 -9.57 11.61 10.12
CA ASN A 120 -8.12 11.56 10.05
C ASN A 120 -7.62 10.10 10.11
N TYR A 121 -6.33 9.91 9.84
CA TYR A 121 -5.73 8.59 9.73
C TYR A 121 -5.72 7.82 11.05
N GLU A 122 -5.47 8.49 12.18
CA GLU A 122 -5.49 7.87 13.51
C GLU A 122 -6.87 7.35 13.88
N THR A 123 -7.94 8.09 13.53
CA THR A 123 -9.31 7.65 13.77
C THR A 123 -9.67 6.47 12.88
N LEU A 124 -9.26 6.49 11.61
CA LEU A 124 -9.48 5.38 10.68
C LEU A 124 -8.80 4.08 11.18
N GLN A 125 -7.58 4.18 11.71
CA GLN A 125 -6.85 3.03 12.27
C GLN A 125 -7.51 2.42 13.51
N LYS A 126 -8.39 3.14 14.21
CA LYS A 126 -9.11 2.63 15.37
C LYS A 126 -10.35 1.80 15.02
N MET A 127 -10.73 1.75 13.73
CA MET A 127 -11.87 0.97 13.25
C MET A 127 -11.48 -0.50 13.05
N VAL A 128 -11.41 -1.23 14.16
CA VAL A 128 -10.91 -2.62 14.20
C VAL A 128 -11.80 -3.56 13.39
N TYR A 129 -13.12 -3.42 13.47
CA TYR A 129 -14.03 -4.31 12.76
C TYR A 129 -14.00 -4.06 11.25
N MET A 130 -13.83 -2.82 10.81
CA MET A 130 -13.56 -2.50 9.41
C MET A 130 -12.29 -3.19 8.90
N ASP A 131 -11.19 -3.16 9.67
CA ASP A 131 -9.95 -3.87 9.30
C ASP A 131 -10.16 -5.39 9.22
N MET A 132 -10.94 -5.97 10.14
CA MET A 132 -11.32 -7.39 10.09
C MET A 132 -12.12 -7.73 8.82
N VAL A 133 -13.09 -6.89 8.45
CA VAL A 133 -13.96 -7.10 7.28
C VAL A 133 -13.15 -7.02 5.98
N VAL A 134 -12.24 -6.03 5.86
CA VAL A 134 -11.34 -5.92 4.71
C VAL A 134 -10.36 -7.10 4.66
N SER A 135 -9.80 -7.50 5.80
CA SER A 135 -8.88 -8.64 5.89
C SER A 135 -9.55 -9.95 5.48
N GLU A 136 -10.81 -10.18 5.89
CA GLU A 136 -11.55 -11.37 5.50
C GLU A 136 -11.90 -11.38 4.00
N ALA A 137 -12.22 -10.21 3.43
CA ALA A 137 -12.42 -10.09 1.99
C ALA A 137 -11.13 -10.42 1.21
N LEU A 138 -9.96 -9.94 1.66
CA LEU A 138 -8.67 -10.24 1.04
C LEU A 138 -8.25 -11.71 1.23
N ARG A 139 -8.60 -12.32 2.38
CA ARG A 139 -8.36 -13.75 2.63
C ARG A 139 -9.19 -14.64 1.70
N LYS A 140 -10.45 -14.28 1.45
CA LYS A 140 -11.38 -15.03 0.59
C LYS A 140 -11.18 -14.76 -0.90
N TRP A 141 -10.89 -13.50 -1.25
CA TRP A 141 -10.78 -12.99 -2.61
C TRP A 141 -9.47 -12.21 -2.82
N PRO A 142 -8.30 -12.87 -2.74
CA PRO A 142 -7.02 -12.20 -2.94
C PRO A 142 -6.86 -11.72 -4.39
N PRO A 143 -6.63 -10.42 -4.65
CA PRO A 143 -6.46 -9.91 -6.02
C PRO A 143 -5.20 -10.44 -6.72
N ALA A 144 -4.15 -10.77 -5.95
CA ALA A 144 -2.90 -11.32 -6.46
C ALA A 144 -2.64 -12.70 -5.84
N VAL A 145 -2.94 -13.76 -6.59
CA VAL A 145 -2.88 -15.15 -6.13
C VAL A 145 -1.51 -15.81 -6.26
N VAL A 146 -0.62 -15.26 -7.10
CA VAL A 146 0.66 -15.89 -7.45
C VAL A 146 1.78 -14.85 -7.36
N SER A 147 2.92 -15.28 -6.83
CA SER A 147 4.14 -14.47 -6.72
C SER A 147 5.34 -15.32 -7.14
N ASP A 148 5.66 -15.27 -8.43
CA ASP A 148 6.73 -16.07 -9.00
C ASP A 148 8.10 -15.42 -8.78
N ARG A 149 9.15 -16.25 -8.81
CA ARG A 149 10.55 -15.80 -8.73
C ARG A 149 11.36 -16.58 -9.74
N TYR A 150 12.24 -15.90 -10.48
CA TYR A 150 13.17 -16.57 -11.39
C TYR A 150 14.55 -16.74 -10.76
N SER A 151 15.06 -17.96 -10.74
CA SER A 151 16.37 -18.28 -10.17
C SER A 151 17.50 -17.86 -11.11
N ASN A 152 18.25 -16.81 -10.74
CA ASN A 152 19.38 -16.32 -11.56
C ASN A 152 20.69 -17.11 -11.35
N ARG A 153 20.74 -17.97 -10.33
CA ARG A 153 21.88 -18.81 -9.94
C ARG A 153 21.37 -20.01 -9.14
N ASP A 154 22.16 -21.08 -9.12
CA ASP A 154 21.84 -22.23 -8.29
C ASP A 154 21.69 -21.79 -6.82
N TYR A 155 20.57 -22.13 -6.21
CA TYR A 155 20.22 -21.76 -4.86
C TYR A 155 19.85 -23.01 -4.06
N THR A 156 20.61 -23.29 -3.01
CA THR A 156 20.26 -24.34 -2.06
C THR A 156 19.29 -23.77 -1.04
N TYR A 157 18.03 -24.19 -1.12
CA TYR A 157 17.06 -23.94 -0.08
C TYR A 157 17.26 -24.95 1.06
N ASP A 158 17.35 -24.45 2.28
CA ASP A 158 17.42 -25.24 3.52
C ASP A 158 16.27 -24.78 4.43
N ASP A 159 15.39 -25.71 4.78
CA ASP A 159 14.24 -25.43 5.65
C ASP A 159 14.62 -25.36 7.14
N GLY A 160 15.87 -25.64 7.50
CA GLY A 160 16.34 -25.71 8.88
C GLY A 160 15.84 -26.92 9.68
N ALA A 161 14.97 -27.74 9.10
CA ALA A 161 14.42 -28.98 9.65
C ALA A 161 15.05 -30.23 9.01
N GLY A 162 16.00 -30.05 8.09
CA GLY A 162 16.81 -31.09 7.48
C GLY A 162 16.48 -31.37 6.01
N SER A 163 15.48 -30.71 5.43
CA SER A 163 15.18 -30.82 4.00
C SER A 163 15.98 -29.78 3.22
N ARG A 164 16.79 -30.26 2.27
CA ARG A 164 17.56 -29.41 1.37
C ARG A 164 17.18 -29.69 -0.08
N PHE A 165 16.86 -28.63 -0.81
CA PHE A 165 16.53 -28.71 -2.23
C PHE A 165 17.42 -27.76 -3.02
N LEU A 166 17.97 -28.24 -4.13
CA LEU A 166 18.71 -27.41 -5.08
C LEU A 166 17.71 -26.84 -6.09
N ILE A 167 17.60 -25.51 -6.11
CA ILE A 167 16.88 -24.77 -7.15
C ILE A 167 17.91 -24.37 -8.19
N GLU A 168 17.93 -25.08 -9.32
CA GLU A 168 18.83 -24.80 -10.43
C GLU A 168 18.58 -23.40 -11.02
N LYS A 169 19.64 -22.79 -11.53
CA LYS A 169 19.55 -21.58 -12.35
C LYS A 169 18.60 -21.82 -13.52
N GLY A 170 17.70 -20.87 -13.75
CA GLY A 170 16.77 -20.90 -14.87
C GLY A 170 15.39 -21.47 -14.55
N ARG A 171 15.14 -21.86 -13.31
CA ARG A 171 13.81 -22.29 -12.82
C ARG A 171 12.98 -21.08 -12.34
N THR A 172 11.67 -21.19 -12.49
CA THR A 172 10.65 -20.29 -11.92
C THR A 172 9.84 -21.05 -10.88
#